data_AF-A0A1Z7WT47-F1
#
_entry.id   AF-A0A1Z7WT47-F1
#
_cell.length_a   1.000
_cell.length_b   1.000
_cell.length_c   1.000
_cell.angle_alpha   90.00
_cell.angle_beta   90.00
_cell.angle_gamma   90.00
#
_symmetry.space_group_name_H-M   'P 1'
#
loop_
_entity.id
_entity.type
_entity.pdbx_description
1 polymer ?
#
loop_
_entity_poly.entity_id
_entity_poly.type
_entity_poly.pdbx_seq_one_letter_code
_entity_poly.pdbx_strand_id
1 'polypeptide(L)'
;MLNKITTFIKYLLGKSSELKDLETKDALLAKVVLDIHRKRTHSEFISVPLFALKQIHAIDRENAVAATNERVEKLKAVKQALLQHKHFSQAVLAEYLPSVSAIKVVKQSDNSYVAYEGNGRLVALQQVFSPDDLITIEVEEYKFKNPHKILKRMAKVRTLNGLDDKHQGGS
;
A
#
# COMPACT_ATOMS: atom_id res chain seq x y z
N MET A 1 -7.44 -18.03 -3.06
CA MET A 1 -7.37 -16.73 -2.33
C MET A 1 -7.04 -16.90 -0.85
N LEU A 2 -7.68 -17.82 -0.10
CA LEU A 2 -7.38 -18.02 1.33
C LEU A 2 -5.89 -18.31 1.62
N ASN A 3 -5.23 -19.16 0.82
CA ASN A 3 -3.80 -19.47 1.01
C ASN A 3 -2.87 -18.24 0.87
N LYS A 4 -3.23 -17.26 0.03
CA LYS A 4 -2.43 -16.03 -0.13
C LYS A 4 -2.60 -15.09 1.07
N ILE A 5 -3.83 -15.02 1.61
CA ILE A 5 -4.16 -14.26 2.82
C ILE A 5 -3.44 -14.87 4.04
N THR A 6 -3.42 -16.19 4.18
CA THR A 6 -2.71 -16.85 5.29
C THR A 6 -1.20 -16.70 5.19
N THR A 7 -0.61 -16.71 3.99
CA THR A 7 0.83 -16.40 3.82
C THR A 7 1.14 -14.95 4.15
N PHE A 8 0.32 -13.99 3.71
CA PHE A 8 0.48 -12.58 4.06
C PHE A 8 0.34 -12.35 5.58
N ILE A 9 -0.63 -13.00 6.23
CA ILE A 9 -0.81 -12.95 7.68
C ILE A 9 0.35 -13.62 8.42
N LYS A 10 0.84 -14.78 7.96
CA LYS A 10 2.01 -15.43 8.55
C LYS A 10 3.28 -14.60 8.39
N TYR A 11 3.44 -13.90 7.26
CA TYR A 11 4.51 -12.93 7.05
C TYR A 11 4.40 -11.74 8.02
N LEU A 12 3.18 -11.22 8.24
CA LEU A 12 2.91 -10.22 9.27
C LEU A 12 3.12 -10.73 10.70
N LEU A 13 3.06 -12.04 10.97
CA LEU A 13 3.27 -12.61 12.30
C LEU A 13 4.67 -13.24 12.50
N GLY A 14 5.55 -13.13 11.50
CA GLY A 14 6.86 -13.76 11.49
C GLY A 14 7.88 -13.05 12.38
N LYS A 15 7.94 -13.49 13.65
CA LYS A 15 8.90 -13.17 14.74
C LYS A 15 8.84 -11.75 15.33
N SER A 16 8.15 -11.64 16.48
CA SER A 16 8.32 -10.58 17.46
C SER A 16 8.34 -11.18 18.87
N SER A 17 9.52 -11.52 19.38
CA SER A 17 9.70 -11.87 20.80
C SER A 17 9.85 -10.64 21.70
N GLU A 18 9.71 -9.43 21.15
CA GLU A 18 9.72 -8.20 21.94
C GLU A 18 8.51 -7.34 21.58
N LEU A 19 7.76 -6.98 22.64
CA LEU A 19 6.69 -5.97 22.73
C LEU A 19 5.27 -6.41 22.26
N LYS A 20 4.39 -6.66 23.24
CA LYS A 20 2.93 -6.91 23.11
C LYS A 20 2.18 -5.87 22.25
N ASP A 21 2.70 -4.66 22.16
CA ASP A 21 2.12 -3.60 21.33
C ASP A 21 2.26 -3.87 19.83
N LEU A 22 3.36 -4.53 19.41
CA LEU A 22 3.57 -4.93 18.03
C LEU A 22 2.50 -5.97 17.60
N GLU A 23 2.27 -6.95 18.47
CA GLU A 23 1.25 -7.99 18.26
C GLU A 23 -0.16 -7.39 18.10
N THR A 24 -0.47 -6.35 18.87
CA THR A 24 -1.79 -5.69 18.82
C THR A 24 -2.00 -4.93 17.50
N LYS A 25 -0.96 -4.22 17.01
CA LYS A 25 -1.01 -3.51 15.72
C LYS A 25 -1.16 -4.51 14.56
N ASP A 26 -0.40 -5.59 14.60
CA ASP A 26 -0.40 -6.63 13.57
C ASP A 26 -1.73 -7.40 13.54
N ALA A 27 -2.29 -7.73 14.70
CA ALA A 27 -3.59 -8.38 14.80
C ALA A 27 -4.71 -7.46 14.25
N LEU A 28 -4.65 -6.16 14.53
CA LEU A 28 -5.60 -5.21 13.97
C LEU A 28 -5.44 -5.09 12.44
N LEU A 29 -4.22 -4.96 11.93
CA LEU A 29 -3.95 -4.93 10.49
C LEU A 29 -4.50 -6.17 9.80
N ALA A 30 -4.18 -7.37 10.32
CA ALA A 30 -4.66 -8.64 9.79
C ALA A 30 -6.20 -8.69 9.78
N LYS A 31 -6.85 -8.27 10.88
CA LYS A 31 -8.31 -8.18 10.96
C LYS A 31 -8.89 -7.24 9.90
N VAL A 32 -8.28 -6.06 9.71
CA VAL A 32 -8.73 -5.07 8.73
C VAL A 32 -8.63 -5.61 7.31
N VAL A 33 -7.49 -6.23 6.95
CA VAL A 33 -7.29 -6.84 5.64
C VAL A 33 -8.29 -7.98 5.39
N LEU A 34 -8.54 -8.82 6.41
CA LEU A 34 -9.57 -9.86 6.33
C LEU A 34 -10.98 -9.27 6.11
N ASP A 35 -11.32 -8.23 6.86
CA ASP A 35 -12.62 -7.56 6.73
C ASP A 35 -12.79 -6.91 5.34
N ILE A 36 -11.74 -6.29 4.80
CA ILE A 36 -11.68 -5.74 3.43
C ILE A 36 -12.00 -6.84 2.41
N HIS A 37 -11.31 -7.97 2.49
CA HIS A 37 -11.57 -9.07 1.56
C HIS A 37 -12.97 -9.67 1.71
N ARG A 38 -13.47 -9.83 2.94
CA ARG A 38 -14.79 -10.44 3.20
C ARG A 38 -15.96 -9.55 2.82
N LYS A 39 -15.82 -8.23 2.94
CA LYS A 39 -16.93 -7.27 2.79
C LYS A 39 -16.95 -6.55 1.45
N ARG A 40 -15.90 -6.71 0.62
CA ARG A 40 -15.91 -6.14 -0.73
C ARG A 40 -17.11 -6.66 -1.52
N THR A 41 -17.69 -5.79 -2.32
CA THR A 41 -18.77 -6.14 -3.25
C THR A 41 -18.19 -6.55 -4.60
N HIS A 42 -17.20 -5.80 -5.07
CA HIS A 42 -16.46 -6.04 -6.29
C HIS A 42 -15.12 -5.28 -6.20
N SER A 43 -14.28 -5.46 -7.20
CA SER A 43 -13.10 -4.65 -7.44
C SER A 43 -13.04 -4.22 -8.90
N GLU A 44 -12.35 -3.11 -9.14
CA GLU A 44 -12.07 -2.60 -10.47
C GLU A 44 -10.64 -2.05 -10.54
N PHE A 45 -10.05 -2.05 -11.73
CA PHE A 45 -8.79 -1.38 -11.96
C PHE A 45 -9.02 0.07 -12.34
N ILE A 46 -8.36 0.98 -11.65
CA ILE A 46 -8.44 2.41 -11.89
C ILE A 46 -7.04 3.00 -12.01
N SER A 47 -6.92 4.10 -12.74
CA SER A 47 -5.72 4.92 -12.75
C SER A 47 -5.84 6.06 -11.75
N VAL A 48 -4.84 6.22 -10.89
CA VAL A 48 -4.79 7.28 -9.88
C VAL A 48 -3.43 7.96 -9.85
N PRO A 49 -3.33 9.25 -9.48
CA PRO A 49 -2.04 9.89 -9.23
C PRO A 49 -1.27 9.12 -8.15
N LEU A 50 0.03 8.89 -8.36
CA LEU A 50 0.89 8.14 -7.45
C LEU A 50 0.85 8.73 -6.02
N PHE A 51 0.79 10.06 -5.91
CA PHE A 51 0.78 10.78 -4.64
C PHE A 51 -0.62 10.96 -4.03
N ALA A 52 -1.68 10.47 -4.69
CA ALA A 52 -3.01 10.32 -4.07
C ALA A 52 -3.10 9.06 -3.18
N LEU A 53 -2.13 8.15 -3.30
CA LEU A 53 -2.07 6.88 -2.57
C LEU A 53 -1.31 7.03 -1.25
N LYS A 54 -1.86 6.43 -0.20
CA LYS A 54 -1.25 6.37 1.13
C LYS A 54 -1.11 4.92 1.59
N GLN A 55 0.00 4.57 2.22
CA GLN A 55 0.21 3.23 2.79
C GLN A 55 -0.64 2.98 4.06
N ILE A 56 -1.19 1.79 4.29
CA ILE A 56 -1.95 1.53 5.54
C ILE A 56 -1.06 1.43 6.79
N HIS A 57 0.21 1.02 6.63
CA HIS A 57 1.17 0.79 7.72
C HIS A 57 2.58 1.19 7.28
N ALA A 58 3.47 1.46 8.25
CA ALA A 58 4.85 1.81 7.97
C ALA A 58 5.65 0.58 7.49
N ILE A 59 6.72 0.81 6.73
CA ILE A 59 7.68 -0.24 6.36
C ILE A 59 8.84 -0.15 7.34
N ASP A 60 8.79 -0.91 8.44
CA ASP A 60 9.72 -0.83 9.56
C ASP A 60 10.51 -2.13 9.80
N ARG A 61 9.98 -3.28 9.38
CA ARG A 61 10.66 -4.58 9.52
C ARG A 61 11.87 -4.65 8.59
N GLU A 62 13.02 -5.06 9.11
CA GLU A 62 14.28 -5.14 8.37
C GLU A 62 14.15 -5.80 6.99
N ASN A 63 13.51 -6.97 6.91
CA ASN A 63 13.29 -7.67 5.64
C ASN A 63 12.41 -6.88 4.66
N ALA A 64 11.38 -6.19 5.17
CA ALA A 64 10.50 -5.38 4.35
C ALA A 64 11.19 -4.08 3.88
N VAL A 65 12.03 -3.49 4.73
CA VAL A 65 12.88 -2.34 4.41
C VAL A 65 13.90 -2.74 3.34
N ALA A 66 14.64 -3.83 3.53
CA ALA A 66 15.62 -4.33 2.56
C ALA A 66 14.98 -4.60 1.20
N ALA A 67 13.83 -5.29 1.16
CA ALA A 67 13.12 -5.56 -0.08
C ALA A 67 12.53 -4.29 -0.72
N THR A 68 12.23 -3.25 0.06
CA THR A 68 11.79 -1.95 -0.47
C THR A 68 12.97 -1.20 -1.07
N ASN A 69 14.12 -1.19 -0.39
CA ASN A 69 15.35 -0.57 -0.88
C ASN A 69 15.84 -1.23 -2.18
N GLU A 70 15.76 -2.56 -2.29
CA GLU A 70 16.09 -3.26 -3.54
C GLU A 70 15.21 -2.78 -4.71
N ARG A 71 13.91 -2.57 -4.47
CA ARG A 71 12.98 -2.02 -5.46
C ARG A 71 13.32 -0.58 -5.83
N VAL A 72 13.69 0.24 -4.84
CA VAL A 72 14.12 1.63 -5.05
C VAL A 72 15.34 1.67 -5.98
N GLU A 73 16.36 0.85 -5.74
CA GLU A 73 17.56 0.82 -6.57
C GLU A 73 17.25 0.37 -8.01
N LYS A 74 16.40 -0.65 -8.18
CA LYS A 74 15.91 -1.08 -9.51
C LYS A 74 15.19 0.04 -10.23
N LEU A 75 14.28 0.74 -9.55
CA LEU A 75 13.52 1.85 -10.12
C LEU A 75 14.41 3.06 -10.46
N LYS A 76 15.41 3.39 -9.64
CA LYS A 76 16.37 4.47 -9.92
C LYS A 76 17.11 4.22 -11.23
N ALA A 77 17.55 2.98 -11.45
CA ALA A 77 18.28 2.60 -12.66
C ALA A 77 17.47 2.80 -13.95
N VAL A 78 16.13 2.71 -13.88
CA VAL A 78 15.22 2.83 -15.02
C VAL A 78 14.36 4.10 -14.99
N LYS A 79 14.61 5.02 -14.04
CA LYS A 79 13.75 6.18 -13.78
C LYS A 79 13.47 7.00 -15.04
N GLN A 80 14.51 7.27 -15.83
CA GLN A 80 14.38 8.11 -17.04
C GLN A 80 13.50 7.45 -18.11
N ALA A 81 13.59 6.13 -18.27
CA ALA A 81 12.71 5.40 -19.18
C ALA A 81 11.26 5.45 -18.67
N LEU A 82 11.05 5.21 -17.38
CA LEU A 82 9.72 5.26 -16.77
C LEU A 82 9.06 6.65 -16.87
N LEU A 83 9.82 7.73 -16.74
CA LEU A 83 9.28 9.09 -16.86
C LEU A 83 8.64 9.39 -18.23
N GLN A 84 9.03 8.67 -19.28
CA GLN A 84 8.42 8.80 -20.61
C GLN A 84 7.00 8.22 -20.66
N HIS A 85 6.69 7.20 -19.86
CA HIS A 85 5.38 6.57 -19.86
C HIS A 85 4.31 7.43 -19.17
N LYS A 86 4.67 8.17 -18.11
CA LYS A 86 3.79 8.96 -17.21
C LYS A 86 2.62 8.18 -16.55
N HIS A 87 2.21 7.07 -17.13
CA HIS A 87 1.18 6.16 -16.66
C HIS A 87 1.79 4.76 -16.52
N PHE A 88 1.77 4.23 -15.30
CA PHE A 88 2.26 2.87 -15.03
C PHE A 88 1.07 1.91 -14.94
N SER A 89 0.79 1.26 -16.06
CA SER A 89 -0.19 0.17 -16.12
C SER A 89 0.30 -1.05 -15.32
N GLN A 90 -0.57 -2.04 -15.11
CA GLN A 90 -0.15 -3.31 -14.51
C GLN A 90 1.02 -3.97 -15.25
N ALA A 91 1.07 -3.88 -16.58
CA ALA A 91 2.15 -4.47 -17.38
C ALA A 91 3.49 -3.77 -17.08
N VAL A 92 3.51 -2.43 -17.10
CA VAL A 92 4.70 -1.65 -16.75
C VAL A 92 5.14 -1.96 -15.31
N LEU A 93 4.21 -1.96 -14.36
CA LEU A 93 4.53 -2.30 -12.98
C LEU A 93 5.05 -3.73 -12.82
N ALA A 94 4.54 -4.71 -13.58
CA ALA A 94 5.01 -6.09 -13.51
C ALA A 94 6.43 -6.28 -14.06
N GLU A 95 6.81 -5.50 -15.07
CA GLU A 95 8.15 -5.52 -15.66
C GLU A 95 9.21 -5.03 -14.67
N TYR A 96 8.97 -3.90 -14.00
CA TYR A 96 9.97 -3.26 -13.14
C TYR A 96 9.81 -3.60 -11.64
N LEU A 97 8.60 -3.96 -11.21
CA LEU A 97 8.24 -4.25 -9.82
C LEU A 97 7.40 -5.54 -9.72
N PRO A 98 7.96 -6.70 -10.13
CA PRO A 98 7.20 -7.95 -10.22
C PRO A 98 6.53 -8.31 -8.90
N SER A 99 5.26 -8.69 -8.99
CA SER A 99 4.44 -9.07 -7.85
C SER A 99 3.31 -10.00 -8.27
N VAL A 100 2.88 -10.87 -7.35
CA VAL A 100 1.79 -11.83 -7.56
C VAL A 100 0.39 -11.21 -7.47
N SER A 101 0.30 -9.91 -7.20
CA SER A 101 -0.94 -9.13 -7.09
C SER A 101 -0.71 -7.65 -7.43
N ALA A 102 -1.77 -6.92 -7.78
CA ALA A 102 -1.73 -5.48 -7.94
C ALA A 102 -1.57 -4.74 -6.59
N ILE A 103 -1.28 -3.44 -6.64
CA ILE A 103 -1.46 -2.58 -5.46
C ILE A 103 -2.97 -2.44 -5.24
N LYS A 104 -3.45 -2.77 -4.05
CA LYS A 104 -4.89 -2.77 -3.76
C LYS A 104 -5.26 -1.69 -2.78
N VAL A 105 -6.34 -0.98 -3.08
CA VAL A 105 -6.70 0.25 -2.39
C VAL A 105 -8.17 0.29 -1.98
N VAL A 106 -8.46 1.14 -1.01
CA VAL A 106 -9.81 1.59 -0.70
C VAL A 106 -9.84 3.12 -0.85
N LYS A 107 -10.82 3.65 -1.59
CA LYS A 107 -11.02 5.10 -1.72
C LYS A 107 -11.45 5.71 -0.39
N GLN A 108 -10.71 6.72 0.06
CA GLN A 108 -10.97 7.47 1.30
C GLN A 108 -11.76 8.77 1.02
N SER A 109 -11.42 9.46 -0.07
CA SER A 109 -12.11 10.66 -0.57
C SER A 109 -11.85 10.81 -2.07
N ASP A 110 -12.38 11.86 -2.72
CA ASP A 110 -12.33 12.02 -4.18
C ASP A 110 -10.93 11.86 -4.78
N ASN A 111 -9.91 12.37 -4.08
CA ASN A 111 -8.50 12.33 -4.51
C ASN A 111 -7.58 11.63 -3.49
N SER A 112 -8.12 10.71 -2.68
CA SER A 112 -7.29 10.00 -1.70
C SER A 112 -7.68 8.55 -1.56
N TYR A 113 -6.67 7.69 -1.56
CA TYR A 113 -6.81 6.24 -1.47
C TYR A 113 -5.84 5.69 -0.44
N VAL A 114 -6.24 4.64 0.28
CA VAL A 114 -5.36 3.93 1.19
C VAL A 114 -5.06 2.54 0.64
N ALA A 115 -3.79 2.30 0.34
CA ALA A 115 -3.29 1.00 -0.06
C ALA A 115 -3.21 0.07 1.16
N TYR A 116 -3.88 -1.07 1.08
CA TYR A 116 -3.81 -2.11 2.13
C TYR A 116 -2.98 -3.32 1.69
N GLU A 117 -2.63 -3.40 0.41
CA GLU A 117 -1.73 -4.41 -0.16
C GLU A 117 -0.81 -3.75 -1.18
N GLY A 118 0.45 -4.18 -1.23
CA GLY A 118 1.45 -3.60 -2.12
C GLY A 118 2.21 -2.38 -1.56
N ASN A 119 2.15 -2.13 -0.24
CA ASN A 119 2.78 -0.96 0.40
C ASN A 119 4.27 -0.80 0.05
N GLY A 120 5.07 -1.86 0.06
CA GLY A 120 6.50 -1.76 -0.30
C GLY A 120 6.75 -1.28 -1.74
N ARG A 121 5.87 -1.65 -2.69
CA ARG A 121 5.94 -1.12 -4.08
C ARG A 121 5.54 0.35 -4.13
N LEU A 122 4.45 0.70 -3.44
CA LEU A 122 4.01 2.10 -3.34
C LEU A 122 5.11 2.99 -2.76
N VAL A 123 5.72 2.58 -1.65
CA VAL A 123 6.81 3.32 -1.01
C VAL A 123 8.01 3.45 -1.94
N ALA A 124 8.42 2.36 -2.59
CA ALA A 124 9.54 2.41 -3.52
C ALA A 124 9.29 3.39 -4.68
N LEU A 125 8.07 3.40 -5.26
CA LEU A 125 7.68 4.37 -6.27
C LEU A 125 7.74 5.80 -5.73
N GLN A 126 7.15 6.06 -4.57
CA GLN A 126 7.11 7.40 -3.96
C GLN A 126 8.49 7.91 -3.49
N GLN A 127 9.47 7.02 -3.28
CA GLN A 127 10.86 7.42 -2.99
C GLN A 127 11.67 7.79 -4.23
N VAL A 128 11.32 7.22 -5.39
CA VAL A 128 12.07 7.46 -6.64
C VAL A 128 11.48 8.61 -7.46
N PHE A 129 10.17 8.77 -7.42
CA PHE A 129 9.45 9.81 -8.15
C PHE A 129 9.03 10.95 -7.21
N SER A 130 8.65 12.09 -7.79
CA SER A 130 8.11 13.26 -7.07
C SER A 130 6.69 13.60 -7.55
N PRO A 131 5.92 14.41 -6.79
CA PRO A 131 4.62 14.88 -7.26
C PRO A 131 4.66 15.58 -8.62
N ASP A 132 5.75 16.32 -8.90
CA ASP A 132 5.96 17.05 -10.16
C ASP A 132 6.18 16.14 -11.37
N ASP A 133 6.52 14.86 -11.14
CA ASP A 133 6.61 13.88 -12.22
C ASP A 133 5.23 13.56 -12.82
N LEU A 134 4.12 13.93 -12.13
CA LEU A 134 2.72 13.74 -12.54
C LEU A 134 2.39 12.29 -12.93
N ILE A 135 3.02 11.34 -12.26
CA ILE A 135 2.83 9.92 -12.54
C ILE A 135 1.45 9.48 -12.06
N THR A 136 0.77 8.75 -12.93
CA THR A 136 -0.41 7.95 -12.58
C THR A 136 -0.04 6.47 -12.58
N ILE A 137 -0.68 5.68 -11.71
CA ILE A 137 -0.48 4.24 -11.66
C ILE A 137 -1.82 3.52 -11.65
N GLU A 138 -1.85 2.31 -12.21
CA GLU A 138 -3.02 1.44 -12.14
C GLU A 138 -3.04 0.67 -10.82
N VAL A 139 -4.18 0.71 -10.13
CA VAL A 139 -4.41 0.03 -8.85
C VAL A 139 -5.74 -0.73 -8.88
N GLU A 140 -5.86 -1.78 -8.06
CA GLU A 140 -7.11 -2.48 -7.86
C GLU A 140 -7.89 -1.82 -6.71
N GLU A 141 -8.96 -1.10 -7.02
CA GLU A 141 -9.83 -0.51 -6.00
C GLU A 141 -10.89 -1.51 -5.53
N TYR A 142 -11.00 -1.70 -4.21
CA TYR A 142 -12.08 -2.48 -3.61
C TYR A 142 -13.26 -1.61 -3.23
N LYS A 143 -14.46 -2.02 -3.66
CA LYS A 143 -15.71 -1.30 -3.45
C LYS A 143 -16.58 -1.95 -2.37
N PHE A 144 -17.30 -1.13 -1.61
CA PHE A 144 -18.09 -1.56 -0.47
C PHE A 144 -19.46 -0.90 -0.47
N LYS A 145 -20.50 -1.61 0.01
CA LYS A 145 -21.82 -1.01 0.25
C LYS A 145 -21.77 0.11 1.30
N ASN A 146 -20.91 -0.04 2.32
CA ASN A 146 -20.71 0.94 3.38
C ASN A 146 -19.21 0.97 3.75
N PRO A 147 -18.41 1.86 3.12
CA PRO A 147 -16.96 1.91 3.35
C PRO A 147 -16.56 2.51 4.71
N HIS A 148 -17.46 3.26 5.36
CA HIS A 148 -17.14 4.04 6.57
C HIS A 148 -16.52 3.21 7.69
N LYS A 149 -17.07 2.02 7.98
CA LYS A 149 -16.53 1.13 9.03
C LYS A 149 -15.13 0.60 8.69
N ILE A 150 -14.84 0.39 7.41
CA ILE A 150 -13.53 -0.09 6.95
C ILE A 150 -12.52 1.05 7.03
N LEU A 151 -12.86 2.20 6.46
CA LEU A 151 -12.02 3.41 6.49
C LEU A 151 -11.67 3.83 7.93
N LYS A 152 -12.64 3.80 8.86
CA LYS A 152 -12.39 4.09 10.28
C LYS A 152 -11.34 3.15 10.89
N ARG A 153 -11.36 1.87 10.53
CA ARG A 153 -10.39 0.91 11.04
C ARG A 153 -9.03 1.03 10.35
N MET A 154 -9.00 1.32 9.05
CA MET A 154 -7.77 1.62 8.32
C MET A 154 -7.09 2.87 8.89
N ALA A 155 -7.85 3.92 9.17
CA ALA A 155 -7.35 5.12 9.86
C ALA A 155 -6.74 4.76 11.22
N LYS A 156 -7.43 3.95 12.04
CA LYS A 156 -6.87 3.47 13.31
C LYS A 156 -5.54 2.71 13.14
N VAL A 157 -5.43 1.85 12.13
CA VAL A 157 -4.17 1.14 11.82
C VAL A 157 -3.08 2.16 11.48
N ARG A 158 -3.37 3.13 10.62
CA ARG A 158 -2.43 4.21 10.25
C ARG A 158 -1.96 5.00 11.46
N THR A 159 -2.87 5.43 12.33
CA THR A 159 -2.54 6.15 13.58
C THR A 159 -1.59 5.34 14.45
N LEU A 160 -1.87 4.05 14.68
CA LEU A 160 -0.99 3.19 15.47
C LEU A 160 0.39 2.96 14.83
N ASN A 161 0.51 3.20 13.52
CA ASN A 161 1.75 3.14 12.77
C ASN A 161 2.41 4.53 12.58
N GLY A 162 1.92 5.58 13.25
CA GLY A 162 2.47 6.93 13.16
C GLY A 162 2.22 7.62 11.82
N LEU A 163 1.23 7.17 11.03
CA LEU A 163 0.92 7.67 9.69
C LEU A 163 -0.26 8.64 9.66
N ASP A 164 -0.46 9.40 10.72
CA ASP A 164 -1.57 10.36 10.78
C ASP A 164 -1.36 11.53 9.81
N ASP A 165 -2.46 11.93 9.15
CA ASP A 165 -2.48 13.04 8.20
C ASP A 165 -2.24 14.43 8.86
N LYS A 166 -2.08 14.49 10.19
CA LYS A 166 -1.93 15.73 10.98
C LYS A 166 -0.52 16.33 10.97
N HIS A 167 0.46 15.70 10.32
CA HIS A 167 1.85 16.20 10.26
C HIS A 167 2.34 16.60 8.86
N GLN A 168 1.44 16.78 7.88
CA GLN A 168 1.79 17.31 6.56
C GLN A 168 1.22 18.72 6.30
N GLY A 169 0.97 19.48 7.36
CA GLY A 169 0.55 20.89 7.29
C GLY A 169 1.36 21.72 8.28
N GLY A 170 2.61 22.01 7.92
CA GLY A 170 3.41 23.06 8.55
C GLY A 170 3.85 24.01 7.45
N SER A 171 3.15 25.14 7.35
CA SER A 171 3.57 26.34 6.63
C SER A 171 4.95 26.82 7.09
#